data_AF-A0A9D3MA86-F1
#
_entry.id   AF-A0A9D3MA86-F1
#
_cell.length_a   1.000
_cell.length_b   1.000
_cell.length_c   1.000
_cell.angle_alpha   90.00
_cell.angle_beta   90.00
_cell.angle_gamma   90.00
#
_symmetry.space_group_name_H-M   'P 1'
#
loop_
_entity.id
_entity.type
_entity.pdbx_description
1 polymer ?
#
loop_
_entity_poly.entity_id
_entity_poly.type
_entity_poly.pdbx_seq_one_letter_code
_entity_poly.pdbx_strand_id
1 'polypeptide(L)'
;MWNNLWLIEAKKGIFDQIYKTTCIQILKSYLHHGRGILGQRVSPRIRVLRKQVGGAGGVEVTCLATGFYPRHIELTLKRDNQPVPEQELIRGDILPNGDGTYQLRMSLSVSAEELREGHRYTCSVRHVSMDNKLDIAWDSQPKPDIALISAASVTALATVLLILTGIFVLKKRKSKVPGCSRSGKIEEEVERMHAAEGVVKDAEELLEMERQED
;
A
#
# COMPACT_ATOMS: atom_id res chain seq x y z
N MET A 1 60.19 53.22 4.20
CA MET A 1 59.33 52.04 4.47
C MET A 1 58.08 52.24 3.63
N TRP A 2 57.66 51.26 2.83
CA TRP A 2 56.64 51.32 1.75
C TRP A 2 57.13 51.77 0.36
N ASN A 3 57.63 50.81 -0.43
CA ASN A 3 57.51 50.88 -1.88
C ASN A 3 57.29 49.48 -2.47
N ASN A 4 56.19 48.84 -2.06
CA ASN A 4 55.79 47.50 -2.50
C ASN A 4 54.67 47.52 -3.56
N LEU A 5 54.35 48.69 -4.13
CA LEU A 5 53.25 48.84 -5.08
C LEU A 5 53.46 48.01 -6.35
N TRP A 6 54.69 47.98 -6.87
CA TRP A 6 55.05 47.09 -8.00
C TRP A 6 54.83 45.62 -7.67
N LEU A 7 55.03 45.21 -6.41
CA LEU A 7 54.92 43.82 -5.99
C LEU A 7 53.45 43.42 -5.91
N ILE A 8 52.59 44.34 -5.50
CA ILE A 8 51.13 44.17 -5.48
C ILE A 8 50.59 44.13 -6.92
N GLU A 9 51.05 45.01 -7.80
CA GLU A 9 50.65 45.04 -9.21
C GLU A 9 51.14 43.80 -9.98
N ALA A 10 52.39 43.38 -9.78
CA ALA A 10 52.92 42.16 -10.37
C ALA A 10 52.18 40.92 -9.84
N LYS A 11 51.91 40.83 -8.53
CA LYS A 11 51.10 39.75 -7.95
C LYS A 11 49.69 39.73 -8.51
N LYS A 12 49.07 40.90 -8.72
CA LYS A 12 47.74 41.04 -9.33
C LYS A 12 47.74 40.60 -10.79
N GLY A 13 48.74 40.98 -11.59
CA GLY A 13 48.87 40.56 -12.99
C GLY A 13 49.10 39.04 -13.12
N ILE A 14 49.96 38.47 -12.28
CA ILE A 14 50.18 37.01 -12.22
C ILE A 14 48.90 36.28 -11.82
N PHE A 15 48.19 36.78 -10.80
CA PHE A 15 46.93 36.20 -10.37
C PHE A 15 45.87 36.28 -11.47
N ASP A 16 45.73 37.42 -12.15
CA ASP A 16 44.74 37.60 -13.22
C ASP A 16 44.98 36.65 -14.40
N GLN A 17 46.24 36.52 -14.85
CA GLN A 17 46.58 35.68 -15.99
C GLN A 17 46.49 34.18 -15.67
N ILE A 18 46.98 33.75 -14.51
CA ILE A 18 46.93 32.33 -14.11
C ILE A 18 45.50 31.92 -13.77
N TYR A 19 44.77 32.71 -12.99
CA TYR A 19 43.41 32.33 -12.58
C TYR A 19 42.38 32.52 -13.68
N LYS A 20 42.50 33.51 -14.58
CA LYS A 20 41.52 33.63 -15.66
C LYS A 20 41.84 32.71 -16.81
N THR A 21 43.08 32.70 -17.31
CA THR A 21 43.37 31.95 -18.54
C THR A 21 43.52 30.47 -18.26
N THR A 22 44.41 30.10 -17.34
CA THR A 22 44.72 28.69 -17.07
C THR A 22 43.54 27.96 -16.43
N CYS A 23 42.87 28.57 -15.43
CA CYS A 23 41.71 27.94 -14.80
C CYS A 23 40.58 27.67 -15.80
N ILE A 24 40.24 28.64 -16.66
CA ILE A 24 39.16 28.47 -17.65
C ILE A 24 39.54 27.40 -18.68
N GLN A 25 40.79 27.37 -19.14
CA GLN A 25 41.26 26.33 -20.07
C GLN A 25 41.19 24.93 -19.46
N ILE A 26 41.64 24.79 -18.21
CA ILE A 26 41.57 23.52 -17.47
C ILE A 26 40.11 23.11 -17.25
N LEU A 27 39.24 24.02 -16.81
CA LEU A 27 37.82 23.74 -16.63
C LEU A 27 37.15 23.30 -17.94
N LYS A 28 37.43 23.98 -19.05
CA LYS A 28 36.93 23.57 -20.38
C LYS A 28 37.38 22.17 -20.75
N SER A 29 38.64 21.82 -20.48
CA SER A 29 39.15 20.47 -20.70
C SER A 29 38.39 19.44 -19.86
N TYR A 30 38.20 19.68 -18.56
CA TYR A 30 37.43 18.77 -17.69
C TYR A 30 35.98 18.62 -18.15
N LEU A 31 35.30 19.71 -18.53
CA LEU A 31 33.94 19.66 -19.04
C LEU A 31 33.84 18.90 -20.37
N HIS A 32 34.86 19.00 -21.23
CA HIS A 32 34.92 18.27 -22.49
C HIS A 32 35.07 16.76 -22.26
N HIS A 33 36.06 16.36 -21.45
CA HIS A 33 36.29 14.95 -21.14
C HIS A 33 35.16 14.33 -20.30
N GLY A 34 34.57 15.11 -19.38
CA GLY A 34 33.49 14.69 -18.50
C GLY A 34 32.08 14.78 -19.10
N ARG A 35 31.95 15.17 -20.38
CA ARG A 35 30.64 15.46 -21.02
C ARG A 35 29.62 14.33 -20.88
N GLY A 36 30.06 13.06 -20.96
CA GLY A 36 29.17 11.91 -20.80
C GLY A 36 28.52 11.84 -19.43
N ILE A 37 29.31 12.01 -18.36
CA ILE A 37 28.83 11.94 -16.97
C ILE A 37 28.05 13.22 -16.62
N LEU A 38 28.55 14.40 -16.99
CA LEU A 38 27.92 15.68 -16.69
C LEU A 38 26.61 15.89 -17.46
N GLY A 39 26.50 15.31 -18.66
CA GLY A 39 25.29 15.32 -19.46
C GLY A 39 24.26 14.26 -19.04
N GLN A 40 24.64 13.33 -18.16
CA GLN A 40 23.75 12.28 -17.68
C GLN A 40 22.56 12.91 -16.95
N ARG A 41 21.39 12.33 -17.15
CA ARG A 41 20.17 12.69 -16.43
C ARG A 41 19.54 11.41 -15.91
N VAL A 42 19.33 11.33 -14.61
CA VAL A 42 18.74 10.17 -13.96
C VAL A 42 17.44 10.61 -13.27
N SER A 43 16.35 9.95 -13.59
CA SER A 43 15.03 10.30 -13.06
C SER A 43 14.83 9.82 -11.63
N PRO A 44 14.25 10.66 -10.76
CA PRO A 44 14.02 10.31 -9.37
C PRO A 44 13.05 9.13 -9.26
N ARG A 45 13.38 8.20 -8.37
CA ARG A 45 12.44 7.21 -7.85
C ARG A 45 11.72 7.83 -6.66
N ILE A 46 10.39 7.84 -6.71
CA ILE A 46 9.58 8.46 -5.68
C ILE A 46 8.95 7.40 -4.79
N ARG A 47 9.02 7.61 -3.48
CA ARG A 47 8.40 6.74 -2.47
C ARG A 47 7.64 7.61 -1.49
N VAL A 48 6.38 7.26 -1.24
CA VAL A 48 5.59 7.85 -0.14
C VAL A 48 5.68 6.88 1.03
N LEU A 49 6.19 7.35 2.15
CA LEU A 49 6.37 6.60 3.39
C LEU A 49 5.36 7.10 4.42
N ARG A 50 4.83 6.16 5.20
CA ARG A 50 3.88 6.42 6.28
C ARG A 50 4.48 5.97 7.60
N LYS A 51 4.54 6.86 8.59
CA LYS A 51 4.98 6.52 9.95
C LYS A 51 3.91 6.97 10.94
N GLN A 52 3.45 6.08 11.82
CA GLN A 52 2.58 6.50 12.91
C GLN A 52 3.36 7.34 13.91
N VAL A 53 2.77 8.45 14.34
CA VAL A 53 3.32 9.30 15.40
C VAL A 53 2.67 8.85 16.71
N GLY A 54 3.49 8.37 17.65
CA GLY A 54 2.99 7.76 18.89
C GLY A 54 2.19 8.75 19.74
N GLY A 55 1.12 8.24 20.38
CA GLY A 55 0.37 8.95 21.43
C GLY A 55 -0.94 9.63 21.02
N ALA A 56 -1.07 10.08 19.76
CA ALA A 56 -2.23 10.88 19.31
C ALA A 56 -2.96 10.36 18.07
N GLY A 57 -2.57 9.20 17.53
CA GLY A 57 -3.20 8.61 16.33
C GLY A 57 -2.88 9.32 15.01
N GLY A 58 -2.01 10.33 15.03
CA GLY A 58 -1.52 11.03 13.86
C GLY A 58 -0.49 10.22 13.04
N VAL A 59 -0.20 10.71 11.84
CA VAL A 59 0.69 10.06 10.87
C VAL A 59 1.64 11.09 10.27
N GLU A 60 2.91 10.75 10.19
CA GLU A 60 3.88 11.46 9.36
C GLU A 60 3.88 10.85 7.95
N VAL A 61 3.57 11.69 6.96
CA VAL A 61 3.64 11.37 5.54
C VAL A 61 4.93 11.94 4.98
N THR A 62 5.85 11.08 4.53
CA THR A 62 7.13 11.50 3.96
C THR A 62 7.18 11.17 2.47
N CYS A 63 7.37 12.18 1.63
CA CYS A 63 7.77 11.96 0.24
C CYS A 63 9.30 11.92 0.13
N LEU A 64 9.82 10.79 -0.37
CA LEU A 64 11.22 10.58 -0.67
C LEU A 64 11.41 10.55 -2.19
N ALA A 65 12.19 11.50 -2.71
CA ALA A 65 12.77 11.42 -4.04
C ALA A 65 14.22 10.94 -3.91
N THR A 66 14.61 9.86 -4.58
CA THR A 66 15.97 9.32 -4.53
C THR A 66 16.44 8.81 -5.88
N GLY A 67 17.75 8.77 -6.12
CA GLY A 67 18.31 8.25 -7.36
C GLY A 67 18.27 9.25 -8.50
N PHE A 68 18.20 10.56 -8.22
CA PHE A 68 18.17 11.60 -9.24
C PHE A 68 19.52 12.27 -9.46
N TYR A 69 19.75 12.72 -10.69
CA TYR A 69 20.91 13.53 -11.06
C TYR A 69 20.55 14.37 -12.31
N PRO A 70 20.89 15.66 -12.38
CA PRO A 70 21.73 16.45 -11.47
C PRO A 70 21.05 16.87 -10.14
N ARG A 71 21.79 17.57 -9.27
CA ARG A 71 21.35 17.90 -7.89
C ARG A 71 20.06 18.73 -7.79
N HIS A 72 19.76 19.57 -8.77
CA HIS A 72 18.62 20.48 -8.70
C HIS A 72 17.29 19.76 -8.96
N ILE A 73 16.38 19.82 -7.98
CA ILE A 73 15.04 19.19 -8.02
C ILE A 73 14.02 20.08 -7.32
N GLU A 74 12.78 20.08 -7.82
CA GLU A 74 11.63 20.69 -7.16
C GLU A 74 10.74 19.59 -6.60
N LEU A 75 10.47 19.66 -5.30
CA LEU A 75 9.63 18.75 -4.55
C LEU A 75 8.57 19.57 -3.82
N THR A 76 7.30 19.30 -4.09
CA THR A 76 6.14 20.00 -3.49
C THR A 76 5.18 18.96 -2.92
N LEU A 77 4.70 19.18 -1.70
CA LEU A 77 3.63 18.38 -1.10
C LEU A 77 2.36 19.20 -1.19
N LYS A 78 1.29 18.55 -1.64
CA LYS A 78 -0.01 19.17 -1.81
C LYS A 78 -1.04 18.50 -0.91
N ARG A 79 -1.94 19.29 -0.34
CA ARG A 79 -3.19 18.87 0.31
C ARG A 79 -4.34 19.35 -0.59
N ASP A 80 -5.13 18.43 -1.13
CA ASP A 80 -6.23 18.71 -2.07
C ASP A 80 -5.84 19.61 -3.24
N ASN A 81 -4.76 19.23 -3.93
CA ASN A 81 -4.13 19.98 -5.03
C ASN A 81 -3.50 21.34 -4.65
N GLN A 82 -3.68 21.83 -3.44
CA GLN A 82 -3.06 23.06 -2.97
C GLN A 82 -1.71 22.78 -2.31
N PRO A 83 -0.65 23.58 -2.58
CA PRO A 83 0.63 23.42 -1.92
C PRO A 83 0.49 23.63 -0.42
N VAL A 84 1.10 22.75 0.37
CA VAL A 84 1.15 22.89 1.83
C VAL A 84 2.16 23.98 2.19
N PRO A 85 1.84 24.89 3.14
CA PRO A 85 2.77 25.93 3.59
C PRO A 85 4.09 25.35 4.11
N GLU A 86 5.21 26.03 3.82
CA GLU A 86 6.54 25.54 4.22
C GLU A 86 6.70 25.39 5.74
N GLN A 87 5.94 26.15 6.53
CA GLN A 87 5.98 26.10 8.00
C GLN A 87 5.40 24.81 8.58
N GLU A 88 4.51 24.14 7.83
CA GLU A 88 3.93 22.83 8.20
C GLU A 88 4.80 21.66 7.72
N LEU A 89 5.79 21.93 6.86
CA LEU A 89 6.61 20.92 6.21
C LEU A 89 7.98 20.79 6.89
N ILE A 90 8.43 19.55 7.01
CA ILE A 90 9.82 19.25 7.38
C ILE A 90 10.55 18.84 6.11
N ARG A 91 11.29 19.79 5.51
CA ARG A 91 12.13 19.55 4.33
C ARG A 91 13.55 19.20 4.78
N GLY A 92 14.04 18.04 4.37
CA GLY A 92 15.43 17.66 4.58
C GLY A 92 16.37 18.30 3.57
N ASP A 93 17.68 18.19 3.83
CA ASP A 93 18.70 18.55 2.86
C ASP A 93 18.75 17.57 1.67
N ILE A 94 19.31 18.03 0.56
CA ILE A 94 19.65 17.15 -0.56
C ILE A 94 20.94 16.40 -0.20
N LEU A 95 20.81 15.09 0.03
CA LEU A 95 21.89 14.20 0.44
C LEU A 95 22.42 13.38 -0.74
N PRO A 96 23.72 13.07 -0.80
CA PRO A 96 24.27 12.16 -1.79
C PRO A 96 23.99 10.68 -1.44
N ASN A 97 23.81 9.84 -2.46
CA ASN A 97 23.61 8.39 -2.30
C ASN A 97 24.91 7.57 -2.39
N GLY A 98 26.04 8.19 -2.77
CA GLY A 98 27.33 7.51 -2.96
C GLY A 98 27.54 6.89 -4.34
N ASP A 99 26.48 6.75 -5.14
CA ASP A 99 26.50 6.26 -6.54
C ASP A 99 26.52 7.40 -7.58
N GLY A 100 26.77 8.64 -7.13
CA GLY A 100 26.70 9.84 -7.97
C GLY A 100 25.30 10.45 -8.09
N THR A 101 24.27 9.86 -7.48
CA THR A 101 22.91 10.40 -7.42
C THR A 101 22.59 11.05 -6.07
N TYR A 102 21.44 11.72 -6.01
CA TYR A 102 20.96 12.44 -4.84
C TYR A 102 19.63 11.92 -4.33
N GLN A 103 19.32 12.29 -3.09
CA GLN A 103 18.04 12.08 -2.44
C GLN A 103 17.56 13.32 -1.68
N LEU A 104 16.24 13.48 -1.58
CA LEU A 104 15.57 14.56 -0.87
C LEU A 104 14.29 14.01 -0.20
N ARG A 105 14.04 14.44 1.04
CA ARG A 105 12.83 14.09 1.80
C ARG A 105 12.03 15.34 2.14
N MET A 106 10.71 15.20 2.11
CA MET A 106 9.79 16.21 2.61
C MET A 106 8.64 15.53 3.36
N SER A 107 8.50 15.83 4.64
CA SER A 107 7.51 15.26 5.53
C SER A 107 6.42 16.27 5.90
N LEU A 108 5.23 15.77 6.17
CA LEU A 108 4.12 16.48 6.80
C LEU A 108 3.54 15.61 7.92
N SER A 109 3.31 16.22 9.08
CA SER A 109 2.57 15.59 10.17
C SER A 109 1.07 15.85 9.97
N VAL A 110 0.29 14.78 9.88
CA VAL A 110 -1.16 14.81 9.70
C VAL A 110 -1.81 14.32 11.00
N SER A 111 -2.73 15.11 11.56
CA SER A 111 -3.40 14.79 12.82
C SER A 111 -4.46 13.68 12.64
N ALA A 112 -4.92 13.08 13.74
CA ALA A 112 -5.97 12.05 13.65
C ALA A 112 -7.30 12.63 13.12
N GLU A 113 -7.58 13.88 13.42
CA GLU A 113 -8.75 14.63 12.95
C GLU A 113 -8.68 14.85 11.44
N GLU A 114 -7.54 15.34 10.95
CA GLU A 114 -7.31 15.60 9.52
C GLU A 114 -7.35 14.30 8.69
N LEU A 115 -6.92 13.18 9.27
CA LEU A 115 -7.09 11.86 8.67
C LEU A 115 -8.56 11.44 8.51
N ARG A 116 -9.46 11.87 9.42
CA ARG A 116 -10.90 11.58 9.34
C ARG A 116 -11.59 12.44 8.29
N GLU A 117 -11.07 13.63 8.02
CA GLU A 117 -11.58 14.53 6.97
C GLU A 117 -11.32 13.98 5.56
N GLY A 118 -10.34 13.07 5.41
CA GLY A 118 -10.12 12.34 4.16
C GLY A 118 -9.40 13.15 3.08
N HIS A 119 -8.58 14.12 3.48
CA HIS A 119 -7.78 14.93 2.57
C HIS A 119 -6.88 14.09 1.66
N ARG A 120 -6.72 14.54 0.40
CA ARG A 120 -5.86 13.87 -0.57
C ARG A 120 -4.49 14.56 -0.63
N TYR A 121 -3.49 13.86 -0.10
CA TYR A 121 -2.10 14.31 -0.15
C TYR A 121 -1.42 13.84 -1.42
N THR A 122 -0.65 14.71 -2.06
CA THR A 122 0.05 14.40 -3.32
C THR A 122 1.45 14.96 -3.28
N CYS A 123 2.43 14.11 -3.58
CA CYS A 123 3.80 14.53 -3.80
C CYS A 123 4.02 14.86 -5.28
N SER A 124 4.53 16.04 -5.53
CA SER A 124 4.65 16.65 -6.85
C SER A 124 6.12 16.92 -7.13
N VAL A 125 6.67 16.34 -8.20
CA VAL A 125 8.10 16.37 -8.49
C VAL A 125 8.37 16.92 -9.88
N ARG A 126 9.31 17.86 -9.98
CA ARG A 126 9.88 18.34 -11.25
C ARG A 126 11.39 18.21 -11.20
N HIS A 127 11.95 17.62 -12.24
CA HIS A 127 13.39 17.38 -12.39
C HIS A 127 13.74 17.40 -13.88
N VAL A 128 14.94 17.87 -14.24
CA VAL A 128 15.38 18.08 -15.64
C VAL A 128 15.48 16.80 -16.47
N SER A 129 15.48 15.64 -15.82
CA SER A 129 15.45 14.33 -16.51
C SER A 129 14.04 13.89 -16.93
N MET A 130 13.00 14.61 -16.52
CA MET A 130 11.60 14.28 -16.78
C MET A 130 11.01 15.29 -17.75
N ASP A 131 10.29 14.83 -18.78
CA ASP A 131 9.60 15.70 -19.73
C ASP A 131 8.41 16.40 -19.06
N ASN A 132 7.76 15.70 -18.15
CA ASN A 132 6.57 16.15 -17.44
C ASN A 132 6.77 16.06 -15.93
N LYS A 133 5.95 16.83 -15.23
CA LYS A 133 5.83 16.76 -13.79
C LYS A 133 5.19 15.43 -13.36
N LEU A 134 5.70 14.84 -12.27
CA LEU A 134 5.15 13.62 -11.69
C LEU A 134 4.41 13.93 -10.39
N ASP A 135 3.10 13.68 -10.37
CA ASP A 135 2.24 13.83 -9.19
C ASP A 135 1.84 12.43 -8.68
N ILE A 136 2.23 12.09 -7.46
CA ILE A 136 1.98 10.79 -6.82
C ILE A 136 1.11 11.01 -5.58
N ALA A 137 -0.09 10.44 -5.60
CA ALA A 137 -0.99 10.49 -4.46
C ALA A 137 -0.48 9.59 -3.32
N TRP A 138 -0.70 10.04 -2.10
CA TRP A 138 -0.58 9.17 -0.94
C TRP A 138 -1.76 8.19 -0.94
N ASP A 139 -1.45 6.90 -1.04
CA ASP A 139 -2.44 5.86 -0.80
C ASP A 139 -2.61 5.67 0.71
N SER A 140 -3.76 6.10 1.23
CA SER A 140 -4.10 6.00 2.65
C SER A 140 -4.39 4.56 3.08
N GLN A 141 -4.53 3.62 2.14
CA GLN A 141 -4.84 2.23 2.41
C GLN A 141 -3.65 1.55 3.12
N PRO A 142 -3.82 1.02 4.34
CA PRO A 142 -2.89 0.03 4.85
C PRO A 142 -2.95 -1.17 3.89
N LYS A 143 -1.80 -1.52 3.28
CA LYS A 143 -1.72 -2.79 2.54
C LYS A 143 -2.15 -3.89 3.51
N PRO A 144 -3.14 -4.72 3.17
CA PRO A 144 -3.58 -5.77 4.07
C PRO A 144 -2.37 -6.65 4.38
N ASP A 145 -2.19 -6.96 5.65
CA ASP A 145 -1.09 -7.78 6.11
C ASP A 145 -1.30 -9.19 5.54
N ILE A 146 -0.54 -9.54 4.51
CA ILE A 146 -0.73 -10.77 3.72
C ILE A 146 -0.60 -12.00 4.63
N ALA A 147 0.14 -11.88 5.74
CA ALA A 147 0.27 -12.90 6.78
C ALA A 147 -1.07 -13.21 7.50
N LEU A 148 -1.94 -12.21 7.71
CA LEU A 148 -3.24 -12.41 8.37
C LEU A 148 -4.24 -13.09 7.42
N ILE A 149 -4.19 -12.72 6.13
CA ILE A 149 -5.04 -13.33 5.09
C ILE A 149 -4.62 -14.78 4.84
N SER A 150 -3.32 -15.09 4.84
CA SER A 150 -2.84 -16.46 4.64
C SER A 150 -3.19 -17.38 5.82
N ALA A 151 -3.08 -16.90 7.06
CA ALA A 151 -3.44 -17.67 8.26
C ALA A 151 -4.94 -17.99 8.33
N ALA A 152 -5.81 -17.04 7.98
CA ALA A 152 -7.24 -17.26 7.92
C ALA A 152 -7.63 -18.30 6.86
N SER A 153 -6.97 -18.24 5.69
CA SER A 153 -7.21 -19.16 4.56
C SER A 153 -6.83 -20.61 4.90
N VAL A 154 -5.66 -20.82 5.51
CA VAL A 154 -5.18 -22.15 5.91
C VAL A 154 -6.08 -22.77 6.98
N THR A 155 -6.54 -21.97 7.94
CA THR A 155 -7.44 -22.44 9.00
C THR A 155 -8.79 -22.89 8.44
N ALA A 156 -9.35 -22.14 7.50
CA ALA A 156 -10.62 -22.49 6.84
C ALA A 156 -10.53 -23.79 6.02
N LEU A 157 -9.41 -24.02 5.32
CA LEU A 157 -9.20 -25.26 4.58
C LEU A 157 -9.07 -26.48 5.50
N ALA A 158 -8.34 -26.35 6.61
CA ALA A 158 -8.16 -27.43 7.58
C ALA A 158 -9.50 -27.84 8.24
N THR A 159 -10.36 -26.88 8.59
CA THR A 159 -11.67 -27.18 9.18
C THR A 159 -12.60 -27.88 8.20
N VAL A 160 -12.63 -27.45 6.93
CA VAL A 160 -13.42 -28.12 5.89
C VAL A 160 -12.96 -29.58 5.69
N LEU A 161 -11.66 -29.84 5.68
CA LEU A 161 -11.12 -31.20 5.57
C LEU A 161 -11.49 -32.07 6.79
N LEU A 162 -11.46 -31.52 8.00
CA LEU A 162 -11.90 -32.23 9.21
C LEU A 162 -13.39 -32.55 9.17
N ILE A 163 -14.22 -31.64 8.67
CA ILE A 163 -15.66 -31.86 8.51
C ILE A 163 -15.92 -32.96 7.47
N LEU A 164 -15.27 -32.89 6.30
CA LEU A 164 -15.41 -33.89 5.24
C LEU A 164 -14.96 -35.28 5.69
N THR A 165 -13.82 -35.37 6.38
CA THR A 165 -13.33 -36.62 6.96
C THR A 165 -14.26 -37.14 8.05
N GLY A 166 -14.78 -36.26 8.92
CA GLY A 166 -15.80 -36.60 9.91
C GLY A 166 -17.07 -37.18 9.28
N ILE A 167 -17.62 -36.52 8.25
CA ILE A 167 -18.78 -37.00 7.49
C ILE A 167 -18.48 -38.36 6.82
N PHE A 168 -17.30 -38.52 6.22
CA PHE A 168 -16.91 -39.77 5.57
C PHE A 168 -16.78 -40.94 6.56
N VAL A 169 -16.19 -40.70 7.74
CA VAL A 169 -16.08 -41.70 8.81
C VAL A 169 -17.46 -42.05 9.37
N LEU A 170 -18.35 -41.07 9.55
CA LEU A 170 -19.74 -41.32 9.98
C LEU A 170 -20.52 -42.15 8.94
N LYS A 171 -20.37 -41.86 7.64
CA LYS A 171 -20.93 -42.68 6.56
C LYS A 171 -20.35 -44.10 6.56
N LYS A 172 -19.05 -44.28 6.80
CA LYS A 172 -18.43 -45.61 6.90
C LYS A 172 -18.84 -46.37 8.16
N ARG A 173 -19.06 -45.70 9.30
CA ARG A 173 -19.61 -46.33 10.51
C ARG A 173 -21.04 -46.81 10.29
N LYS A 174 -21.87 -46.05 9.55
CA LYS A 174 -23.20 -46.52 9.12
C LYS A 174 -23.14 -47.72 8.16
N SER A 175 -22.05 -47.88 7.40
CA SER A 175 -21.86 -49.04 6.49
C SER A 175 -21.23 -50.27 7.17
N LYS A 176 -20.80 -50.18 8.44
CA LYS A 176 -20.16 -51.29 9.20
C LYS A 176 -20.96 -51.73 10.43
N VAL A 177 -22.25 -51.40 10.52
CA VAL A 177 -23.16 -52.09 11.45
C VAL A 177 -23.63 -53.38 10.76
N PRO A 178 -23.27 -54.57 11.24
CA PRO A 178 -24.00 -55.77 10.87
C PRO A 178 -25.36 -55.72 11.58
N GLY A 179 -26.44 -55.72 10.79
CA GLY A 179 -27.77 -56.14 11.22
C GLY A 179 -28.39 -55.40 12.41
N CYS A 180 -29.09 -54.30 12.13
CA CYS A 180 -30.52 -54.22 12.44
C CYS A 180 -31.12 -53.17 11.50
N SER A 181 -31.81 -53.63 10.46
CA SER A 181 -32.45 -52.77 9.46
C SER A 181 -33.60 -52.02 10.12
N ARG A 182 -33.31 -50.85 10.68
CA ARG A 182 -34.31 -49.91 11.21
C ARG A 182 -34.70 -48.90 10.13
N SER A 183 -34.80 -49.35 8.89
CA SER A 183 -35.31 -48.57 7.75
C SER A 183 -36.70 -49.03 7.31
N GLY A 184 -37.08 -50.30 7.55
CA GLY A 184 -38.45 -50.77 7.27
C GLY A 184 -39.48 -50.37 8.33
N LYS A 185 -39.04 -50.13 9.57
CA LYS A 185 -39.96 -49.85 10.68
C LYS A 185 -40.59 -48.46 10.63
N ILE A 186 -39.88 -47.45 10.11
CA ILE A 186 -40.43 -46.09 9.99
C ILE A 186 -41.39 -46.02 8.80
N GLU A 187 -41.10 -46.73 7.71
CA GLU A 187 -41.97 -46.74 6.52
C GLU A 187 -43.28 -47.50 6.79
N GLU A 188 -43.24 -48.62 7.53
CA GLU A 188 -44.43 -49.36 7.95
C GLU A 188 -45.25 -48.61 9.03
N GLU A 189 -44.59 -47.83 9.90
CA GLU A 189 -45.26 -47.03 10.94
C GLU A 189 -45.89 -45.74 10.35
N VAL A 190 -45.27 -45.16 9.31
CA VAL A 190 -45.84 -44.07 8.50
C VAL A 190 -47.00 -44.55 7.63
N GLU A 191 -46.92 -45.76 7.04
CA GLU A 191 -48.02 -46.34 6.27
C GLU A 191 -49.22 -46.72 7.17
N ARG A 192 -48.98 -47.21 8.39
CA ARG A 192 -50.04 -47.42 9.40
C ARG A 192 -50.65 -46.12 9.92
N MET A 193 -49.86 -45.06 10.06
CA MET A 193 -50.39 -43.73 10.41
C MET A 193 -51.25 -43.14 9.29
N HIS A 194 -50.84 -43.28 8.02
CA HIS A 194 -51.66 -42.87 6.88
C HIS A 194 -52.94 -43.72 6.71
N ALA A 195 -52.87 -45.03 7.00
CA ALA A 195 -54.05 -45.90 7.01
C ALA A 195 -55.02 -45.53 8.16
N ALA A 196 -54.50 -45.20 9.35
CA ALA A 196 -55.34 -44.74 10.47
C ALA A 196 -56.01 -43.40 10.18
N GLU A 197 -55.34 -42.49 9.48
CA GLU A 197 -55.89 -41.19 9.08
C GLU A 197 -56.97 -41.31 7.99
N GLY A 198 -56.87 -42.33 7.12
CA GLY A 198 -57.94 -42.71 6.19
C GLY A 198 -59.18 -43.24 6.90
N VAL A 199 -59.01 -44.16 7.86
CA VAL A 199 -60.13 -44.73 8.64
C VAL A 199 -60.83 -43.68 9.50
N VAL A 200 -60.12 -42.68 10.01
CA VAL A 200 -60.71 -41.55 10.76
C VAL A 200 -61.57 -40.66 9.85
N LYS A 201 -61.13 -40.40 8.62
CA LYS A 201 -61.92 -39.63 7.64
C LYS A 201 -63.17 -40.36 7.19
N ASP A 202 -63.08 -41.67 6.95
CA ASP A 202 -64.24 -42.48 6.57
C ASP A 202 -65.29 -42.57 7.71
N ALA A 203 -64.82 -42.57 8.97
CA ALA A 203 -65.70 -42.54 10.15
C ALA A 203 -66.35 -41.15 10.37
N GLU A 204 -65.65 -40.07 10.03
CA GLU A 204 -66.19 -38.70 10.09
C GLU A 204 -67.24 -38.46 8.98
N GLU A 205 -67.05 -39.04 7.79
CA GLU A 205 -68.02 -38.98 6.67
C GLU A 205 -69.27 -39.85 6.93
N LEU A 206 -69.14 -41.00 7.62
CA LEU A 206 -70.28 -41.82 8.07
C LEU A 206 -71.09 -41.17 9.19
N LEU A 207 -70.43 -40.45 10.12
CA LEU A 207 -71.10 -39.68 11.19
C LEU A 207 -71.78 -38.40 10.68
N GLU A 208 -71.34 -37.85 9.54
CA GLU A 208 -72.04 -36.76 8.85
C GLU A 208 -73.28 -37.25 8.08
N MET A 209 -73.28 -38.48 7.57
CA MET A 209 -74.48 -39.08 6.96
C MET A 209 -75.56 -39.47 7.98
N GLU A 210 -75.20 -39.92 9.19
CA GLU A 210 -76.16 -40.23 10.27
C GLU A 210 -76.81 -38.97 10.91
N ARG A 211 -76.25 -37.77 10.69
CA ARG A 211 -76.84 -36.51 11.20
C ARG A 211 -77.89 -35.92 10.25
N GLN A 212 -78.08 -36.48 9.06
CA GLN A 212 -78.97 -35.91 8.04
C GLN A 212 -80.30 -36.68 7.90
N GLU A 213 -80.57 -37.64 8.79
CA GLU A 213 -81.80 -38.43 8.84
C GLU A 213 -82.63 -38.29 10.14
N ASP A 214 -82.36 -37.25 10.96
CA ASP A 214 -83.21 -36.79 12.08
C ASP A 214 -83.60 -35.30 11.94
#